data_AF-A0A936D8A2-F1
#
_entry.id   AF-A0A936D8A2-F1
#
_cell.length_a   1.000
_cell.length_b   1.000
_cell.length_c   1.000
_cell.angle_alpha   90.00
_cell.angle_beta   90.00
_cell.angle_gamma   90.00
#
_symmetry.space_group_name_H-M   'P 1'
#
loop_
_entity.id
_entity.type
_entity.pdbx_description
1 polymer ?
#
loop_
_entity_poly.entity_id
_entity_poly.type
_entity_poly.pdbx_seq_one_letter_code
_entity_poly.pdbx_strand_id
1 'polypeptide(L)'
;MRVRRRLVELGDDAQRGGWLRAAVAAVLLLNLLDAVFTLIWVHSGIATEANLLLQDLVERNAVAFALSKSLLVSLGLLLLWRQRARRLATFGIALAFVTYNALLLYHLGIAVLAVERSLA
;
A
#
# COMPACT_ATOMS: atom_id res chain seq x y z
N MET A 1 -19.17 35.91 16.19
CA MET A 1 -18.13 34.87 16.42
C MET A 1 -18.55 33.42 16.11
N ARG A 2 -19.83 33.00 16.21
CA ARG A 2 -20.24 31.59 15.93
C ARG A 2 -20.12 31.14 14.46
N VAL A 3 -20.32 32.04 13.50
CA VAL A 3 -20.30 31.71 12.05
C VAL A 3 -18.88 31.32 11.58
N ARG A 4 -17.85 32.04 12.05
CA ARG A 4 -16.45 31.77 11.70
C ARG A 4 -15.97 30.41 12.21
N ARG A 5 -16.50 29.95 13.36
CA ARG A 5 -16.16 28.65 13.96
C ARG A 5 -16.72 27.48 13.13
N ARG A 6 -17.96 27.59 12.63
CA ARG A 6 -18.55 26.59 11.70
C ARG A 6 -17.83 26.47 10.37
N LEU A 7 -17.35 27.59 9.80
CA LEU A 7 -16.62 27.55 8.52
C LEU A 7 -15.26 26.85 8.66
N VAL A 8 -14.60 27.00 9.82
CA VAL A 8 -13.36 26.28 10.14
C VAL A 8 -13.63 24.78 10.34
N GLU A 9 -14.67 24.40 11.07
CA GLU A 9 -15.06 22.99 11.28
C GLU A 9 -15.42 22.28 9.96
N LEU A 10 -16.15 22.93 9.06
CA LEU A 10 -16.48 22.38 7.74
C LEU A 10 -15.25 22.19 6.85
N GLY A 11 -14.27 23.10 6.93
CA GLY A 11 -13.00 22.99 6.23
C GLY A 11 -12.14 21.83 6.74
N ASP A 12 -12.04 21.69 8.07
CA ASP A 12 -11.32 20.59 8.72
C ASP A 12 -11.95 19.22 8.44
N ASP A 13 -13.27 19.11 8.39
CA ASP A 13 -13.97 17.87 8.07
C ASP A 13 -13.79 17.47 6.60
N ALA A 14 -13.83 18.45 5.68
CA ALA A 14 -13.54 18.24 4.27
C ALA A 14 -12.07 17.84 4.04
N GLN A 15 -11.13 18.49 4.75
CA GLN A 15 -9.71 18.20 4.66
C GLN A 15 -9.36 16.84 5.31
N ARG A 16 -10.00 16.49 6.44
CA ARG A 16 -9.91 15.17 7.08
C ARG A 16 -10.44 14.04 6.19
N GLY A 17 -11.51 14.30 5.44
CA GLY A 17 -12.02 13.35 4.45
C GLY A 17 -11.10 13.22 3.23
N GLY A 18 -10.50 14.31 2.79
CA GLY A 18 -9.63 14.37 1.62
C GLY A 18 -8.37 13.53 1.75
N TRP A 19 -7.62 13.68 2.85
CA TRP A 19 -6.36 12.93 3.02
C TRP A 19 -6.60 11.43 3.17
N LEU A 20 -7.70 11.00 3.80
CA LEU A 20 -8.04 9.58 3.93
C LEU A 20 -8.30 8.93 2.58
N ARG A 21 -9.01 9.64 1.68
CA ARG A 21 -9.24 9.17 0.30
C ARG A 21 -7.92 9.06 -0.45
N ALA A 22 -7.07 10.08 -0.35
CA ALA A 22 -5.75 10.08 -0.97
C ALA A 22 -4.87 8.93 -0.44
N ALA A 23 -4.87 8.69 0.87
CA ALA A 23 -4.13 7.60 1.50
C ALA A 23 -4.62 6.23 1.01
N VAL A 24 -5.93 5.99 0.96
CA VAL A 24 -6.50 4.74 0.45
C VAL A 24 -6.13 4.54 -1.03
N ALA A 25 -6.29 5.56 -1.86
CA ALA A 25 -5.91 5.50 -3.27
C ALA A 25 -4.41 5.22 -3.45
N ALA A 26 -3.57 5.89 -2.66
CA ALA A 26 -2.13 5.65 -2.66
C ALA A 26 -1.79 4.22 -2.23
N VAL A 27 -2.39 3.69 -1.17
CA VAL A 27 -2.15 2.29 -0.75
C VAL A 27 -2.54 1.31 -1.84
N LEU A 28 -3.67 1.52 -2.53
CA LEU A 28 -4.07 0.65 -3.65
C LEU A 28 -3.05 0.69 -4.80
N LEU A 29 -2.58 1.88 -5.19
CA LEU A 29 -1.56 2.03 -6.22
C LEU A 29 -0.23 1.40 -5.79
N LEU A 30 0.23 1.69 -4.57
CA LEU A 30 1.47 1.16 -4.01
C LEU A 30 1.40 -0.38 -3.91
N ASN A 31 0.24 -0.94 -3.59
CA ASN A 31 0.05 -2.38 -3.59
C ASN A 31 0.18 -3.02 -4.98
N LEU A 32 -0.30 -2.35 -6.03
CA LEU A 32 -0.09 -2.83 -7.40
C LEU A 32 1.40 -2.79 -7.77
N LEU A 33 2.09 -1.70 -7.42
CA LEU A 33 3.54 -1.59 -7.63
C LEU A 33 4.31 -2.67 -6.85
N ASP A 34 3.95 -2.91 -5.60
CA ASP A 34 4.54 -3.95 -4.75
C ASP A 34 4.38 -5.34 -5.38
N ALA A 35 3.19 -5.67 -5.90
CA ALA A 35 2.99 -6.93 -6.61
C ALA A 35 3.88 -7.05 -7.87
N VAL A 36 3.99 -5.99 -8.68
CA VAL A 36 4.86 -5.97 -9.87
C VAL A 36 6.32 -6.14 -9.48
N PHE A 37 6.80 -5.39 -8.48
CA PHE A 37 8.17 -5.47 -8.03
C PHE A 37 8.51 -6.83 -7.43
N THR A 38 7.66 -7.38 -6.55
CA THR A 38 7.82 -8.75 -6.06
C THR A 38 7.98 -9.72 -7.22
N LEU A 39 7.11 -9.66 -8.23
CA LEU A 39 7.18 -10.57 -9.38
C LEU A 39 8.51 -10.44 -10.11
N ILE A 40 8.99 -9.22 -10.36
CA ILE A 40 10.28 -8.98 -11.01
C ILE A 40 11.42 -9.59 -10.16
N TRP A 41 11.46 -9.32 -8.85
CA TRP A 41 12.55 -9.77 -8.00
C TRP A 41 12.59 -11.28 -7.79
N VAL A 42 11.42 -11.90 -7.61
CA VAL A 42 11.30 -13.36 -7.45
C VAL A 42 11.65 -14.09 -8.74
N HIS A 43 11.11 -13.66 -9.89
CA HIS A 43 11.39 -14.33 -11.17
C HIS A 43 12.81 -14.09 -11.66
N SER A 44 13.47 -13.03 -11.18
CA SER A 44 14.90 -12.76 -11.45
C SER A 44 15.84 -13.46 -10.45
N GLY A 45 15.30 -14.18 -9.45
CA GLY A 45 16.09 -14.85 -8.41
C GLY A 45 16.82 -13.91 -7.45
N ILE A 46 16.42 -12.64 -7.40
CA ILE A 46 17.07 -11.60 -6.59
C ILE A 46 16.56 -11.63 -5.13
N ALA A 47 15.28 -11.94 -4.95
CA ALA A 47 14.64 -12.00 -3.64
C ALA A 47 13.59 -13.12 -3.60
N THR A 48 13.18 -13.50 -2.39
CA THR A 48 12.05 -14.41 -2.16
C THR A 48 10.85 -13.62 -1.64
N GLU A 49 9.62 -14.12 -1.87
CA GLU A 49 8.43 -13.48 -1.31
C GLU A 49 8.37 -13.68 0.20
N ALA A 50 8.24 -12.59 0.94
CA ALA A 50 8.19 -12.62 2.40
C ALA A 50 6.85 -13.14 2.95
N ASN A 51 5.78 -13.06 2.15
CA ASN A 51 4.46 -13.56 2.52
C ASN A 51 4.38 -15.08 2.30
N LEU A 52 4.55 -15.85 3.38
CA LEU A 52 4.48 -17.30 3.37
C LEU A 52 3.17 -17.86 2.78
N LEU A 53 2.05 -17.14 2.89
CA LEU A 53 0.78 -17.58 2.31
C LEU A 53 0.75 -17.48 0.78
N LEU A 54 1.57 -16.61 0.20
CA LEU A 54 1.63 -16.33 -1.23
C LEU A 54 2.91 -16.85 -1.90
N GLN A 55 3.83 -17.43 -1.11
CA GLN A 55 5.14 -17.89 -1.57
C GLN A 55 5.03 -18.90 -2.73
N ASP A 56 4.18 -19.91 -2.60
CA ASP A 56 3.98 -20.89 -3.68
C ASP A 56 3.33 -20.26 -4.92
N LEU A 57 2.50 -19.22 -4.70
CA LEU A 57 1.71 -18.62 -5.75
C LEU A 57 2.54 -17.69 -6.63
N VAL A 58 3.51 -16.96 -6.04
CA VAL A 58 4.39 -16.06 -6.79
C VAL A 58 5.26 -16.82 -7.79
N GLU A 59 5.67 -18.06 -7.47
CA GLU A 59 6.51 -18.89 -8.34
C GLU A 59 5.69 -19.64 -9.42
N ARG A 60 4.45 -20.02 -9.10
CA ARG A 60 3.64 -20.86 -9.98
C ARG A 60 2.74 -20.08 -10.94
N ASN A 61 2.18 -18.96 -10.48
CA ASN A 61 1.21 -18.20 -11.25
C ASN A 61 1.20 -16.71 -10.86
N ALA A 62 1.91 -15.91 -11.66
CA ALA A 62 2.04 -14.47 -11.46
C ALA A 62 0.69 -13.72 -11.38
N VAL A 63 -0.28 -14.11 -12.19
CA VAL A 63 -1.61 -13.47 -12.21
C VAL A 63 -2.38 -13.81 -10.94
N ALA A 64 -2.42 -15.07 -10.55
CA ALA A 64 -3.08 -15.51 -9.32
C ALA A 64 -2.45 -14.87 -8.08
N PHE A 65 -1.12 -14.73 -8.05
CA PHE A 65 -0.39 -14.00 -7.03
C PHE A 65 -0.84 -12.54 -6.93
N ALA A 66 -0.76 -11.79 -8.04
CA ALA A 66 -1.10 -10.36 -8.06
C ALA A 66 -2.57 -10.11 -7.69
N LEU A 67 -3.49 -10.97 -8.17
CA LEU A 67 -4.91 -10.89 -7.85
C LEU A 67 -5.17 -11.18 -6.36
N SER A 68 -4.58 -12.25 -5.82
CA SER A 68 -4.77 -12.63 -4.41
C SER A 68 -4.24 -11.54 -3.47
N LYS A 69 -3.03 -11.04 -3.75
CA LYS A 69 -2.41 -9.95 -2.98
C LYS A 69 -3.28 -8.68 -3.02
N SER A 70 -3.71 -8.29 -4.21
CA SER A 70 -4.57 -7.11 -4.41
C SER A 70 -5.94 -7.25 -3.75
N LEU A 71 -6.53 -8.44 -3.79
CA LEU A 71 -7.82 -8.71 -3.16
C LEU A 71 -7.72 -8.60 -1.65
N LEU A 72 -6.72 -9.22 -1.02
CA LEU A 72 -6.52 -9.16 0.44
C LEU A 72 -6.39 -7.72 0.93
N VAL A 73 -5.60 -6.91 0.23
CA VAL A 73 -5.33 -5.52 0.60
C VAL A 73 -6.54 -4.64 0.34
N SER A 74 -7.22 -4.83 -0.79
CA SER A 74 -8.46 -4.11 -1.12
C SER A 74 -9.57 -4.40 -0.11
N LEU A 75 -9.74 -5.66 0.31
CA LEU A 75 -10.72 -6.04 1.32
C LEU A 75 -10.37 -5.46 2.71
N GLY A 76 -9.08 -5.48 3.09
CA GLY A 76 -8.62 -4.85 4.32
C GLY A 76 -8.89 -3.35 4.35
N LEU A 77 -8.57 -2.65 3.26
CA LEU A 77 -8.87 -1.22 3.11
C LEU A 77 -10.37 -0.94 3.09
N LEU A 78 -11.18 -1.77 2.42
CA LEU A 78 -12.63 -1.63 2.41
C LEU A 78 -13.20 -1.72 3.83
N LEU A 79 -12.71 -2.67 4.64
CA LEU A 79 -13.12 -2.82 6.03
C LEU A 79 -12.77 -1.57 6.87
N LEU A 80 -11.52 -1.10 6.74
CA LEU A 80 -11.07 0.12 7.43
C LEU A 80 -11.85 1.35 6.98
N TRP A 81 -12.11 1.48 5.68
CA TRP A 81 -12.88 2.57 5.09
C TRP A 81 -14.33 2.58 5.59
N ARG A 82 -14.95 1.40 5.70
CA ARG A 82 -16.30 1.25 6.25
C ARG A 82 -16.37 1.67 7.71
N GLN A 83 -15.30 1.46 8.47
CA GLN A 83 -15.19 1.81 9.89
C GLN A 83 -14.44 3.14 10.14
N ARG A 84 -14.21 3.98 9.12
CA ARG A 84 -13.36 5.18 9.19
C ARG A 84 -13.77 6.24 10.22
N ALA A 85 -14.99 6.17 10.75
CA ALA A 85 -15.43 7.00 11.87
C ALA A 85 -14.73 6.63 13.19
N ARG A 86 -14.20 5.41 13.30
CA ARG A 86 -13.43 4.94 14.46
C ARG A 86 -11.96 5.32 14.31
N ARG A 87 -11.37 5.92 15.36
CA ARG A 87 -9.95 6.32 15.39
C ARG A 87 -8.99 5.17 15.03
N LEU A 88 -9.31 3.95 15.45
CA LEU A 88 -8.51 2.76 15.14
C LEU A 88 -8.46 2.45 13.64
N ALA A 89 -9.57 2.66 12.91
CA ALA A 89 -9.61 2.44 11.47
C ALA A 89 -8.82 3.52 10.72
N THR A 90 -8.95 4.78 11.12
CA THR A 90 -8.15 5.90 10.61
C THR A 90 -6.66 5.65 10.82
N PHE A 91 -6.26 5.19 12.01
CA PHE A 91 -4.89 4.80 12.32
C PHE A 91 -4.43 3.63 11.46
N GLY A 92 -5.27 2.61 11.26
CA GLY A 92 -4.96 1.48 10.37
C GLY A 92 -4.70 1.91 8.92
N ILE A 93 -5.48 2.85 8.39
CA ILE A 93 -5.26 3.42 7.04
C ILE A 93 -3.93 4.18 6.99
N ALA A 94 -3.64 5.01 8.00
CA ALA A 94 -2.38 5.75 8.07
C ALA A 94 -1.17 4.81 8.19
N LEU A 95 -1.28 3.77 9.00
CA LEU A 95 -0.25 2.74 9.16
C LEU A 95 -0.01 2.00 7.85
N ALA A 96 -1.07 1.54 7.18
CA ALA A 96 -0.97 0.90 5.87
C ALA A 96 -0.27 1.82 4.86
N PHE A 97 -0.66 3.10 4.81
CA PHE A 97 0.00 4.10 3.95
C PHE A 97 1.50 4.20 4.22
N VAL A 98 1.91 4.33 5.49
CA VAL A 98 3.33 4.40 5.86
C VAL A 98 4.06 3.11 5.48
N THR A 99 3.49 1.94 5.78
CA THR A 99 4.07 0.64 5.45
C THR A 99 4.29 0.47 3.95
N TYR A 100 3.30 0.82 3.12
CA TYR A 100 3.44 0.71 1.67
C TYR A 100 4.46 1.67 1.06
N ASN A 101 4.63 2.87 1.64
CA ASN A 101 5.73 3.75 1.23
C ASN A 101 7.09 3.17 1.62
N ALA A 102 7.21 2.57 2.81
CA ALA A 102 8.44 1.90 3.23
C ALA A 102 8.77 0.69 2.33
N LEU A 103 7.76 -0.10 1.92
CA LEU A 103 7.94 -1.20 0.96
C LEU A 103 8.38 -0.70 -0.41
N LEU A 104 7.84 0.41 -0.90
CA LEU A 104 8.31 1.02 -2.15
C LEU A 104 9.80 1.39 -2.05
N LEU A 105 10.22 2.05 -0.97
CA LEU A 105 11.62 2.39 -0.76
C LEU A 105 12.51 1.16 -0.69
N TYR A 106 12.04 0.08 -0.06
CA TYR A 106 12.74 -1.20 -0.03
C TYR A 106 12.94 -1.78 -1.44
N HIS A 107 11.91 -1.78 -2.29
CA HIS A 107 12.03 -2.21 -3.68
C HIS A 107 12.99 -1.34 -4.49
N LEU A 108 12.98 -0.02 -4.29
CA LEU A 108 13.94 0.88 -4.93
C LEU A 108 15.37 0.57 -4.48
N GLY A 109 15.58 0.24 -3.21
CA GLY A 109 16.87 -0.21 -2.70
C GLY A 109 17.36 -1.49 -3.40
N ILE A 110 16.48 -2.48 -3.56
CA ILE A 110 16.80 -3.70 -4.35
C ILE A 110 17.16 -3.34 -5.79
N ALA A 111 16.38 -2.46 -6.43
CA ALA A 111 16.62 -2.06 -7.81
C ALA A 111 17.98 -1.40 -7.99
N VAL A 112 18.36 -0.48 -7.10
CA VAL A 112 19.68 0.18 -7.12
C VAL A 112 20.80 -0.86 -6.98
N LEU A 113 20.71 -1.75 -5.99
CA LEU A 113 21.72 -2.79 -5.77
C LEU A 113 21.82 -3.79 -6.94
N ALA A 114 20.70 -4.11 -7.58
CA ALA A 114 20.67 -4.97 -8.75
C ALA A 114 21.37 -4.33 -9.96
N VAL A 115 21.14 -3.02 -10.18
CA VAL A 115 21.80 -2.27 -11.26
C VAL A 115 23.30 -2.15 -11.01
N GLU A 116 23.73 -1.81 -9.79
CA GLU A 116 25.16 -1.72 -9.45
C GLU A 116 25.90 -3.03 -9.71
N ARG A 117 25.31 -4.17 -9.34
CA ARG A 117 25.89 -5.50 -9.61
C ARG A 117 26.00 -5.85 -11.09
N SER A 118 25.14 -5.29 -11.94
CA SER A 118 25.16 -5.56 -13.39
C SER A 118 26.23 -4.76 -14.15
N LEU A 119 26.77 -3.71 -13.53
CA LEU A 119 27.78 -2.81 -14.11
C LEU A 119 29.21 -3.10 -13.62
N ALA A 120 29.35 -3.99 -12.63
CA ALA A 120 30.64 -4.44 -12.07
C ALA A 120 31.11 -5.74 -12.72
#